data_AF-R7EWL3-F1
#
_entry.id   AF-R7EWL3-F1
#
_cell.length_a   1.000
_cell.length_b   1.000
_cell.length_c   1.000
_cell.angle_alpha   90.00
_cell.angle_beta   90.00
_cell.angle_gamma   90.00
#
_symmetry.space_group_name_H-M   'P 1'
#
loop_
_entity.id
_entity.type
_entity.pdbx_description
1 polymer ?
#
loop_
_entity_poly.entity_id
_entity_poly.type
_entity_poly.pdbx_seq_one_letter_code
_entity_poly.pdbx_strand_id
1 'polypeptide(L)'
;MKKSIRIMSMLLMLLMLVTTVSLVSCSNKTDDGETTTTAAGVDDQTTAKPESKYDIGDNIPETLKYGGETIPIVSRSNKWVVDEVTVENNDGGLINSAVVKRNKIVEERLGVKIENTLVDGNNYAISDLIRNQAQTDHLYDIFVNSVYSTIMYTAENHFANLKELQYLDLSRPYWSQGFNEAASIGDKQYFVTGAASLSTYRFIFVTFFNSDMFKTIPEIPSLYDTVNAHQWTIDYQMEIASKFWKDMDDNPLTSEGDICGLVSNANEISVDPYWSAFKLPILTKDADNYLVYSLDIERTVSAVEKMQQLFWNTDGVCSIPHMTGDGEQEVIAKKFSENTAAMCTLRIIETEGEYLRGMKEVYGIVPIPMLNADQDDYCSYAHDQMTAWGIANDTPEDRREMLGAFLEAMASESYRNVTPAYYEVALKNKYAKDPASWQMLDIVTEKLYIDPGVLYTKQINSVHQQFRKIVGDKLGGVSSRFKTLGAATTKSVENLNKGLKALQ
;
A
#
# COMPACT_ATOMS: atom_id res chain seq x y z
N MET A 1 -0.39 51.37 -32.71
CA MET A 1 -0.90 50.73 -31.48
C MET A 1 -2.43 50.57 -31.49
N LYS A 2 -3.28 51.56 -31.19
CA LYS A 2 -4.75 51.34 -31.02
C LYS A 2 -5.51 50.71 -32.22
N LYS A 3 -5.04 50.83 -33.47
CA LYS A 3 -5.62 50.10 -34.62
C LYS A 3 -5.22 48.62 -34.69
N SER A 4 -3.98 48.28 -34.30
CA SER A 4 -3.42 46.93 -34.38
C SER A 4 -4.15 45.93 -33.48
N ILE A 5 -4.51 46.36 -32.26
CA ILE A 5 -5.18 45.54 -31.24
C ILE A 5 -6.57 45.09 -31.72
N ARG A 6 -7.33 45.99 -32.37
CA ARG A 6 -8.69 45.69 -32.86
C ARG A 6 -8.74 44.59 -33.92
N ILE A 7 -7.69 44.45 -34.74
CA ILE A 7 -7.60 43.40 -35.77
C ILE A 7 -7.31 42.04 -35.10
N MET A 8 -6.41 42.02 -34.11
CA MET A 8 -6.08 40.80 -33.36
C MET A 8 -7.31 40.22 -32.63
N SER A 9 -8.11 41.07 -31.98
CA SER A 9 -9.33 40.65 -31.29
C SER A 9 -10.41 40.09 -32.23
N MET A 10 -10.46 40.55 -33.49
CA MET A 10 -11.39 40.00 -34.50
C MET A 10 -10.97 38.61 -34.99
N LEU A 11 -9.66 38.35 -35.20
CA LEU A 11 -9.20 37.01 -35.58
C LEU A 11 -9.44 35.98 -34.48
N LEU A 12 -9.16 36.32 -33.21
CA LEU A 12 -9.39 35.42 -32.08
C LEU A 12 -10.88 35.06 -31.90
N MET A 13 -11.77 36.03 -32.08
CA MET A 13 -13.21 35.81 -31.99
C MET A 13 -13.76 34.99 -33.16
N LEU A 14 -13.17 35.09 -34.35
CA LEU A 14 -13.52 34.26 -35.51
C LEU A 14 -13.05 32.81 -35.35
N LEU A 15 -11.90 32.59 -34.72
CA LEU A 15 -11.34 31.23 -34.51
C LEU A 15 -12.15 30.40 -33.50
N MET A 16 -12.77 31.05 -32.50
CA MET A 16 -13.62 30.41 -31.50
C MET A 16 -15.03 30.04 -32.00
N LEU A 17 -15.38 30.40 -33.24
CA LEU A 17 -16.71 30.21 -33.84
C LEU A 17 -16.81 29.04 -34.83
N VAL A 18 -15.74 28.22 -34.96
CA VAL A 18 -15.60 27.19 -36.00
C VAL A 18 -15.71 25.76 -35.45
N THR A 19 -15.63 25.55 -34.14
CA THR A 19 -15.51 24.21 -33.51
C THR A 19 -16.82 23.60 -32.98
N THR A 20 -17.99 24.16 -33.31
CA THR A 20 -19.28 23.80 -32.67
C THR A 20 -20.37 23.25 -33.62
N VAL A 21 -19.96 22.57 -34.70
CA VAL A 21 -20.78 21.59 -35.46
C VAL A 21 -19.79 20.49 -35.92
N SER A 22 -20.01 19.18 -35.76
CA SER A 22 -21.28 18.44 -35.81
C SER A 22 -21.25 17.16 -34.93
N LEU A 23 -22.34 16.88 -34.22
CA LEU A 23 -22.62 15.57 -33.60
C LEU A 23 -24.13 15.27 -33.71
N VAL A 24 -24.56 14.76 -34.87
CA VAL A 24 -25.96 14.29 -35.09
C VAL A 24 -25.96 13.02 -35.95
N SER A 25 -26.73 12.03 -35.50
CA SER A 25 -26.94 10.73 -36.15
C SER A 25 -27.89 10.80 -37.36
N CYS A 26 -27.59 10.04 -38.42
CA CYS A 26 -28.53 9.38 -39.35
C CYS A 26 -27.73 8.32 -40.16
N SER A 27 -28.14 7.06 -40.32
CA SER A 27 -29.39 6.48 -40.84
C SER A 27 -29.40 6.24 -42.36
N ASN A 28 -28.94 5.04 -42.75
CA ASN A 28 -29.38 4.20 -43.88
C ASN A 28 -29.51 4.76 -45.33
N LYS A 29 -28.78 4.08 -46.24
CA LYS A 29 -28.96 3.99 -47.72
C LYS A 29 -28.60 5.26 -48.53
N THR A 30 -28.13 5.17 -49.78
CA THR A 30 -28.11 4.05 -50.77
C THR A 30 -26.85 4.14 -51.68
N ASP A 31 -26.58 3.07 -52.46
CA ASP A 31 -25.70 2.84 -53.65
C ASP A 31 -24.96 4.04 -54.32
N ASP A 32 -23.80 3.92 -54.99
CA ASP A 32 -23.13 2.79 -55.69
C ASP A 32 -21.72 2.50 -55.09
N GLY A 33 -21.02 1.35 -55.23
CA GLY A 33 -21.04 0.29 -56.25
C GLY A 33 -19.80 0.43 -57.16
N GLU A 34 -18.89 -0.54 -57.38
CA GLU A 34 -18.76 -1.97 -57.00
C GLU A 34 -17.59 -2.19 -55.97
N THR A 35 -17.00 -3.36 -55.65
CA THR A 35 -16.99 -4.74 -56.21
C THR A 35 -16.75 -5.81 -55.11
N THR A 36 -17.12 -7.07 -55.39
CA THR A 36 -17.26 -8.16 -54.41
C THR A 36 -16.01 -9.03 -54.17
N THR A 37 -15.76 -9.41 -52.92
CA THR A 37 -15.31 -10.77 -52.55
C THR A 37 -15.89 -11.12 -51.17
N THR A 38 -16.67 -12.19 -51.08
CA THR A 38 -17.38 -12.59 -49.85
C THR A 38 -16.63 -13.70 -49.12
N ALA A 39 -16.43 -13.52 -47.81
CA ALA A 39 -16.07 -14.59 -46.87
C ALA A 39 -17.16 -14.68 -45.78
N ALA A 40 -17.23 -15.82 -45.08
CA ALA A 40 -18.34 -16.14 -44.18
C ALA A 40 -18.44 -15.18 -42.97
N GLY A 41 -19.67 -14.96 -42.50
CA GLY A 41 -19.93 -14.08 -41.36
C GLY A 41 -19.35 -14.62 -40.05
N VAL A 42 -18.83 -13.70 -39.23
CA VAL A 42 -18.52 -13.95 -37.82
C VAL A 42 -19.78 -13.66 -37.01
N ASP A 43 -20.09 -14.55 -36.08
CA ASP A 43 -21.20 -14.43 -35.13
C ASP A 43 -21.00 -13.19 -34.25
N ASP A 44 -22.05 -12.38 -34.04
CA ASP A 44 -21.98 -11.17 -33.21
C ASP A 44 -22.06 -11.55 -31.73
N GLN A 45 -21.03 -12.26 -31.28
CA GLN A 45 -20.85 -12.54 -29.86
C GLN A 45 -20.59 -11.22 -29.16
N THR A 46 -21.64 -10.69 -28.53
CA THR A 46 -21.57 -9.64 -27.52
C THR A 46 -20.71 -10.12 -26.37
N THR A 47 -19.39 -9.99 -26.51
CA THR A 47 -18.41 -10.40 -25.50
C THR A 47 -18.76 -9.70 -24.20
N ALA A 48 -19.26 -10.45 -23.23
CA ALA A 48 -19.55 -9.93 -21.91
C ALA A 48 -18.28 -9.26 -21.40
N LYS A 49 -18.34 -7.93 -21.20
CA LYS A 49 -17.23 -7.18 -20.64
C LYS A 49 -16.92 -7.82 -19.29
N PRO A 50 -15.68 -8.32 -19.06
CA PRO A 50 -15.40 -9.06 -17.83
C PRO A 50 -15.73 -8.16 -16.64
N GLU A 51 -16.57 -8.67 -15.75
CA GLU A 51 -16.89 -8.00 -14.50
C GLU A 51 -15.59 -7.75 -13.75
N SER A 52 -15.39 -6.52 -13.30
CA SER A 52 -14.18 -6.18 -12.55
C SER A 52 -14.16 -7.02 -11.29
N LYS A 53 -13.05 -7.68 -10.95
CA LYS A 53 -12.96 -8.40 -9.65
C LYS A 53 -13.14 -7.48 -8.44
N TYR A 54 -13.03 -6.16 -8.68
CA TYR A 54 -13.26 -5.10 -7.71
C TYR A 54 -14.73 -4.67 -7.62
N ASP A 55 -15.65 -5.18 -8.47
CA ASP A 55 -17.08 -4.85 -8.47
C ASP A 55 -17.85 -5.59 -7.35
N ILE A 56 -17.37 -5.38 -6.12
CA ILE A 56 -17.90 -6.01 -4.93
C ILE A 56 -18.61 -4.92 -4.12
N GLY A 57 -19.95 -5.02 -4.09
CA GLY A 57 -20.79 -4.19 -3.23
C GLY A 57 -20.68 -4.58 -1.75
N ASP A 58 -21.53 -3.97 -0.93
CA ASP A 58 -21.65 -4.24 0.52
C ASP A 58 -23.12 -4.57 0.87
N ASN A 59 -23.38 -4.79 2.16
CA ASN A 59 -24.69 -5.21 2.65
C ASN A 59 -25.58 -4.04 3.15
N ILE A 60 -25.19 -2.78 2.93
CA ILE A 60 -25.93 -1.62 3.48
C ILE A 60 -27.22 -1.38 2.67
N PRO A 61 -28.41 -1.35 3.31
CA PRO A 61 -29.68 -1.14 2.61
C PRO A 61 -29.73 0.19 1.85
N GLU A 62 -30.20 0.16 0.60
CA GLU A 62 -30.35 1.37 -0.24
C GLU A 62 -31.29 2.45 0.36
N THR A 63 -32.20 2.01 1.24
CA THR A 63 -33.14 2.87 1.98
C THR A 63 -32.54 3.54 3.21
N LEU A 64 -31.32 3.18 3.62
CA LEU A 64 -30.66 3.74 4.80
C LEU A 64 -30.14 5.15 4.48
N LYS A 65 -30.73 6.16 5.12
CA LYS A 65 -30.40 7.58 4.91
C LYS A 65 -30.35 8.33 6.25
N TYR A 66 -29.33 9.16 6.43
CA TYR A 66 -29.07 9.91 7.68
C TYR A 66 -29.34 11.41 7.55
N GLY A 67 -30.29 11.82 6.70
CA GLY A 67 -30.88 13.16 6.71
C GLY A 67 -29.98 14.36 6.36
N GLY A 68 -28.71 14.14 6.02
CA GLY A 68 -27.70 15.18 5.80
C GLY A 68 -26.77 15.41 6.99
N GLU A 69 -26.70 14.48 7.95
CA GLU A 69 -25.75 14.48 9.08
C GLU A 69 -24.30 14.67 8.62
N THR A 70 -23.56 15.52 9.33
CA THR A 70 -22.11 15.69 9.12
C THR A 70 -21.34 14.62 9.89
N ILE A 71 -20.33 14.05 9.26
CA ILE A 71 -19.36 13.14 9.86
C ILE A 71 -18.02 13.89 10.01
N PRO A 72 -17.67 14.38 11.22
CA PRO A 72 -16.38 14.99 11.51
C PRO A 72 -15.27 13.93 11.61
N ILE A 73 -14.31 14.02 10.69
CA ILE A 73 -13.15 13.15 10.57
C ILE A 73 -11.88 13.95 10.87
N VAL A 74 -10.91 13.36 11.57
CA VAL A 74 -9.55 13.90 11.72
C VAL A 74 -8.53 13.02 11.00
N SER A 75 -7.70 13.61 10.13
CA SER A 75 -6.72 12.88 9.31
C SER A 75 -5.41 13.64 9.09
N ARG A 76 -4.39 12.95 8.54
CA ARG A 76 -3.02 13.48 8.38
C ARG A 76 -2.88 14.37 7.15
N SER A 77 -2.20 15.51 7.29
CA SER A 77 -1.79 16.38 6.15
C SER A 77 -0.60 15.84 5.33
N ASN A 78 0.00 14.71 5.71
CA ASN A 78 1.24 14.18 5.11
C ASN A 78 1.08 13.87 3.60
N LYS A 79 2.06 14.28 2.78
CA LYS A 79 2.07 14.19 1.31
C LYS A 79 1.73 12.80 0.73
N TRP A 80 1.93 11.73 1.49
CA TRP A 80 1.70 10.34 1.05
C TRP A 80 0.26 9.84 1.25
N VAL A 81 -0.56 10.56 2.04
CA VAL A 81 -1.87 10.09 2.55
C VAL A 81 -2.96 11.18 2.62
N VAL A 82 -2.61 12.44 2.37
CA VAL A 82 -3.53 13.61 2.45
C VAL A 82 -4.78 13.47 1.57
N ASP A 83 -4.70 12.67 0.51
CA ASP A 83 -5.76 12.37 -0.47
C ASP A 83 -6.62 11.14 -0.11
N GLU A 84 -6.37 10.44 1.01
CA GLU A 84 -7.13 9.23 1.37
C GLU A 84 -8.59 9.50 1.74
N VAL A 85 -8.85 10.59 2.47
CA VAL A 85 -10.19 10.90 3.02
C VAL A 85 -10.94 11.89 2.14
N THR A 86 -10.29 12.99 1.76
CA THR A 86 -10.84 14.07 0.92
C THR A 86 -9.73 14.62 0.03
N VAL A 87 -10.11 15.31 -1.06
CA VAL A 87 -9.15 16.01 -1.94
C VAL A 87 -9.57 17.47 -2.03
N GLU A 88 -8.80 18.37 -1.42
CA GLU A 88 -9.07 19.82 -1.48
C GLU A 88 -8.81 20.39 -2.88
N ASN A 89 -7.71 19.96 -3.51
CA ASN A 89 -7.22 20.47 -4.79
C ASN A 89 -7.14 19.33 -5.81
N ASN A 90 -8.26 18.97 -6.44
CA ASN A 90 -8.25 17.98 -7.52
C ASN A 90 -7.64 18.58 -8.80
N ASP A 91 -6.41 18.16 -9.12
CA ASP A 91 -5.66 18.50 -10.33
C ASP A 91 -6.15 17.79 -11.60
N GLY A 92 -7.12 16.87 -11.47
CA GLY A 92 -7.55 15.96 -12.54
C GLY A 92 -6.79 14.64 -12.57
N GLY A 93 -5.90 14.39 -11.60
CA GLY A 93 -5.20 13.11 -11.44
C GLY A 93 -6.17 11.94 -11.26
N LEU A 94 -5.76 10.76 -11.72
CA LEU A 94 -6.63 9.57 -11.77
C LEU A 94 -7.10 9.13 -10.37
N ILE A 95 -6.19 9.11 -9.40
CA ILE A 95 -6.46 8.78 -7.99
C ILE A 95 -7.34 9.86 -7.35
N ASN A 96 -6.94 11.14 -7.44
CA ASN A 96 -7.70 12.29 -6.93
C ASN A 96 -9.14 12.31 -7.44
N SER A 97 -9.34 12.07 -8.73
CA SER A 97 -10.67 12.03 -9.35
C SER A 97 -11.51 10.82 -8.90
N ALA A 98 -10.87 9.67 -8.64
CA ALA A 98 -11.54 8.50 -8.09
C ALA A 98 -11.98 8.72 -6.62
N VAL A 99 -11.16 9.38 -5.80
CA VAL A 99 -11.51 9.74 -4.41
C VAL A 99 -12.67 10.74 -4.38
N VAL A 100 -12.63 11.79 -5.20
CA VAL A 100 -13.75 12.75 -5.32
C VAL A 100 -15.03 12.07 -5.82
N LYS A 101 -14.92 11.03 -6.67
CA LYS A 101 -16.07 10.22 -7.10
C LYS A 101 -16.61 9.37 -5.94
N ARG A 102 -15.74 8.64 -5.22
CA ARG A 102 -16.09 7.81 -4.06
C ARG A 102 -16.89 8.62 -3.03
N ASN A 103 -16.36 9.76 -2.62
CA ASN A 103 -16.96 10.59 -1.58
C ASN A 103 -18.39 11.02 -1.96
N LYS A 104 -18.62 11.48 -3.18
CA LYS A 104 -19.96 11.84 -3.67
C LYS A 104 -20.93 10.67 -3.64
N ILE A 105 -20.49 9.48 -4.06
CA ILE A 105 -21.33 8.27 -4.01
C ILE A 105 -21.71 7.95 -2.56
N VAL A 106 -20.77 8.02 -1.61
CA VAL A 106 -21.05 7.77 -0.18
C VAL A 106 -22.00 8.83 0.40
N GLU A 107 -21.79 10.11 0.12
CA GLU A 107 -22.67 11.20 0.56
C GLU A 107 -24.09 11.09 -0.01
N GLU A 108 -24.25 10.81 -1.31
CA GLU A 108 -25.55 10.59 -1.96
C GLU A 108 -26.22 9.28 -1.49
N ARG A 109 -25.43 8.21 -1.28
CA ARG A 109 -25.93 6.89 -0.89
C ARG A 109 -26.37 6.82 0.57
N LEU A 110 -25.64 7.44 1.50
CA LEU A 110 -26.02 7.45 2.92
C LEU A 110 -26.78 8.71 3.34
N GLY A 111 -26.81 9.76 2.51
CA GLY A 111 -27.39 11.04 2.91
C GLY A 111 -26.63 11.65 4.09
N VAL A 112 -25.32 11.76 3.95
CA VAL A 112 -24.37 12.30 4.94
C VAL A 112 -23.49 13.38 4.30
N LYS A 113 -22.64 14.03 5.09
CA LYS A 113 -21.56 14.92 4.60
C LYS A 113 -20.22 14.54 5.22
N ILE A 114 -19.17 14.53 4.41
CA ILE A 114 -17.81 14.23 4.84
C ILE A 114 -17.10 15.53 5.20
N GLU A 115 -16.85 15.77 6.49
CA GLU A 115 -16.09 16.93 6.97
C GLU A 115 -14.75 16.46 7.55
N ASN A 116 -13.67 16.64 6.79
CA ASN A 116 -12.34 16.18 7.16
C ASN A 116 -11.44 17.34 7.60
N THR A 117 -10.92 17.26 8.83
CA THR A 117 -9.88 18.16 9.34
C THR A 117 -8.51 17.53 9.14
N LEU A 118 -7.70 18.14 8.26
CA LEU A 118 -6.29 17.80 8.09
C LEU A 118 -5.45 18.38 9.23
N VAL A 119 -4.64 17.54 9.86
CA VAL A 119 -3.77 17.91 10.99
C VAL A 119 -2.30 17.82 10.57
N ASP A 120 -1.63 18.97 10.61
CA ASP A 120 -0.17 19.08 10.60
C ASP A 120 0.42 18.66 11.95
N GLY A 121 1.53 17.93 11.93
CA GLY A 121 2.26 17.60 13.15
C GLY A 121 3.27 16.48 12.98
N ASN A 122 3.73 15.96 14.13
CA ASN A 122 4.43 14.68 14.17
C ASN A 122 3.41 13.51 14.11
N ASN A 123 3.88 12.28 13.91
CA ASN A 123 3.02 11.11 13.71
C ASN A 123 2.02 10.82 14.86
N TYR A 124 2.27 11.32 16.08
CA TYR A 124 1.39 11.14 17.24
C TYR A 124 0.33 12.24 17.38
N ALA A 125 0.36 13.31 16.58
CA ALA A 125 -0.50 14.49 16.79
C ALA A 125 -2.00 14.17 16.81
N ILE A 126 -2.47 13.24 15.96
CA ILE A 126 -3.87 12.79 15.96
C ILE A 126 -4.14 11.89 17.17
N SER A 127 -3.21 11.02 17.56
CA SER A 127 -3.31 10.21 18.79
C SER A 127 -3.41 11.09 20.04
N ASP A 128 -2.68 12.20 20.11
CA ASP A 128 -2.81 13.16 21.20
C ASP A 128 -4.18 13.88 21.17
N LEU A 129 -4.71 14.24 20.00
CA LEU A 129 -6.06 14.80 19.87
C LEU A 129 -7.15 13.82 20.37
N ILE A 130 -7.06 12.54 20.00
CA ILE A 130 -7.98 11.47 20.46
C ILE A 130 -7.96 11.37 22.00
N ARG A 131 -6.76 11.31 22.59
CA ARG A 131 -6.57 11.15 24.04
C ARG A 131 -6.97 12.39 24.83
N ASN A 132 -6.93 13.56 24.20
CA ASN A 132 -7.41 14.81 24.76
C ASN A 132 -8.94 14.94 24.69
N GLN A 133 -9.60 14.63 23.55
CA GLN A 133 -11.05 14.81 23.44
C GLN A 133 -11.83 13.94 24.44
N ALA A 134 -11.33 12.73 24.71
CA ALA A 134 -11.86 11.81 25.73
C ALA A 134 -11.74 12.33 27.19
N GLN A 135 -11.20 13.54 27.40
CA GLN A 135 -11.13 14.26 28.68
C GLN A 135 -11.82 15.64 28.63
N THR A 136 -12.37 16.04 27.48
CA THR A 136 -12.95 17.37 27.21
C THR A 136 -14.28 17.24 26.47
N ASP A 137 -14.60 18.18 25.57
CA ASP A 137 -15.69 18.03 24.62
C ASP A 137 -15.29 17.09 23.47
N HIS A 138 -16.24 16.29 22.98
CA HIS A 138 -16.08 15.45 21.79
C HIS A 138 -16.06 16.30 20.51
N LEU A 139 -15.07 16.08 19.63
CA LEU A 139 -14.85 16.89 18.42
C LEU A 139 -14.86 16.08 17.12
N TYR A 140 -14.38 14.83 17.15
CA TYR A 140 -14.24 13.98 15.98
C TYR A 140 -14.78 12.57 16.25
N ASP A 141 -15.65 12.11 15.36
CA ASP A 141 -16.25 10.77 15.38
C ASP A 141 -15.28 9.69 14.88
N ILE A 142 -14.50 10.03 13.84
CA ILE A 142 -13.60 9.11 13.14
C ILE A 142 -12.18 9.65 13.09
N PHE A 143 -11.22 8.77 13.34
CA PHE A 143 -9.79 9.06 13.26
C PHE A 143 -9.14 8.28 12.13
N VAL A 144 -8.27 8.94 11.36
CA VAL A 144 -7.61 8.37 10.18
C VAL A 144 -6.11 8.67 10.25
N ASN A 145 -5.35 7.78 10.89
CA ASN A 145 -3.94 8.02 11.24
C ASN A 145 -3.06 6.77 10.99
N SER A 146 -1.74 6.95 11.08
CA SER A 146 -0.76 5.86 11.05
C SER A 146 -1.05 4.80 12.12
N VAL A 147 -1.22 3.55 11.68
CA VAL A 147 -1.43 2.36 12.50
C VAL A 147 -0.52 2.35 13.72
N TYR A 148 0.81 2.42 13.52
CA TYR A 148 1.78 2.25 14.60
C TYR A 148 1.64 3.27 15.75
N SER A 149 1.14 4.47 15.46
CA SER A 149 1.06 5.58 16.42
C SER A 149 -0.28 5.67 17.14
N THR A 150 -1.32 4.99 16.65
CA THR A 150 -2.68 5.04 17.23
C THR A 150 -3.11 3.68 17.80
N ILE A 151 -2.80 2.56 17.15
CA ILE A 151 -3.08 1.22 17.72
C ILE A 151 -2.35 1.00 19.06
N MET A 152 -1.24 1.70 19.23
CA MET A 152 -0.44 1.75 20.46
C MET A 152 -1.25 2.16 21.70
N TYR A 153 -2.35 2.90 21.54
CA TYR A 153 -3.22 3.39 22.62
C TYR A 153 -4.51 2.58 22.82
N THR A 154 -4.67 1.44 22.14
CA THR A 154 -5.91 0.62 22.22
C THR A 154 -6.35 0.34 23.67
N ALA A 155 -5.38 0.01 24.54
CA ALA A 155 -5.61 -0.32 25.96
C ALA A 155 -6.05 0.88 26.85
N GLU A 156 -6.11 2.10 26.32
CA GLU A 156 -6.55 3.31 27.05
C GLU A 156 -8.06 3.60 26.90
N ASN A 157 -8.82 2.70 26.26
CA ASN A 157 -10.29 2.77 26.12
C ASN A 157 -10.84 3.95 25.29
N HIS A 158 -10.03 4.55 24.41
CA HIS A 158 -10.44 5.69 23.57
C HIS A 158 -11.15 5.31 22.26
N PHE A 159 -11.20 4.01 21.92
CA PHE A 159 -11.68 3.50 20.63
C PHE A 159 -12.90 2.59 20.83
N ALA A 160 -13.92 2.71 19.97
CA ALA A 160 -15.08 1.83 19.99
C ALA A 160 -14.75 0.43 19.43
N ASN A 161 -15.45 -0.62 19.87
CA ASN A 161 -15.33 -1.94 19.25
C ASN A 161 -16.08 -1.96 17.91
N LEU A 162 -15.35 -2.15 16.82
CA LEU A 162 -15.88 -2.14 15.46
C LEU A 162 -16.61 -3.44 15.09
N LYS A 163 -16.36 -4.53 15.82
CA LYS A 163 -17.01 -5.85 15.60
C LYS A 163 -18.44 -5.96 16.16
N GLU A 164 -18.89 -4.94 16.89
CA GLU A 164 -20.26 -4.87 17.42
C GLU A 164 -21.22 -4.13 16.46
N LEU A 165 -20.71 -3.43 15.44
CA LEU A 165 -21.47 -2.54 14.58
C LEU A 165 -22.24 -3.29 13.48
N GLN A 166 -23.57 -3.13 13.45
CA GLN A 166 -24.51 -3.90 12.62
C GLN A 166 -24.23 -3.80 11.10
N TYR A 167 -23.67 -2.68 10.63
CA TYR A 167 -23.46 -2.40 9.20
C TYR A 167 -22.00 -2.58 8.72
N LEU A 168 -21.08 -3.05 9.58
CA LEU A 168 -19.65 -3.12 9.26
C LEU A 168 -19.17 -4.59 9.16
N ASP A 169 -19.08 -5.12 7.94
CA ASP A 169 -18.71 -6.52 7.71
C ASP A 169 -17.20 -6.65 7.43
N LEU A 170 -16.43 -6.89 8.49
CA LEU A 170 -14.97 -7.00 8.38
C LEU A 170 -14.51 -8.21 7.54
N SER A 171 -15.39 -9.17 7.20
CA SER A 171 -15.03 -10.33 6.37
C SER A 171 -14.92 -10.01 4.87
N ARG A 172 -15.34 -8.80 4.46
CA ARG A 172 -15.41 -8.40 3.05
C ARG A 172 -14.01 -8.14 2.46
N PRO A 173 -13.78 -8.47 1.18
CA PRO A 173 -12.44 -8.46 0.57
C PRO A 173 -11.84 -7.05 0.36
N TYR A 174 -12.62 -5.98 0.56
CA TYR A 174 -12.09 -4.61 0.63
C TYR A 174 -11.46 -4.24 1.97
N TRP A 175 -11.67 -5.04 3.02
CA TRP A 175 -10.93 -4.94 4.28
C TRP A 175 -9.69 -5.83 4.24
N SER A 176 -8.58 -5.35 4.79
CA SER A 176 -7.33 -6.12 4.87
C SER A 176 -7.47 -7.27 5.86
N GLN A 177 -7.62 -8.49 5.35
CA GLN A 177 -7.83 -9.67 6.20
C GLN A 177 -6.60 -9.99 7.06
N GLY A 178 -5.38 -9.75 6.56
CA GLY A 178 -4.16 -9.83 7.37
C GLY A 178 -4.11 -8.78 8.49
N PHE A 179 -4.68 -7.59 8.30
CA PHE A 179 -4.84 -6.63 9.39
C PHE A 179 -5.91 -7.07 10.39
N ASN A 180 -7.05 -7.58 9.93
CA ASN A 180 -8.11 -8.07 10.81
C ASN A 180 -7.64 -9.26 11.67
N GLU A 181 -6.87 -10.18 11.08
CA GLU A 181 -6.21 -11.27 11.80
C GLU A 181 -5.23 -10.73 12.85
N ALA A 182 -4.49 -9.66 12.56
CA ALA A 182 -3.47 -9.12 13.46
C ALA A 182 -3.99 -8.17 14.56
N ALA A 183 -5.01 -7.36 14.25
CA ALA A 183 -5.51 -6.25 15.09
C ALA A 183 -6.76 -6.61 15.91
N SER A 184 -7.46 -7.72 15.59
CA SER A 184 -8.46 -8.28 16.49
C SER A 184 -7.79 -8.93 17.71
N ILE A 185 -8.27 -8.68 18.93
CA ILE A 185 -7.74 -9.29 20.15
C ILE A 185 -8.90 -9.65 21.07
N GLY A 186 -8.92 -10.89 21.56
CA GLY A 186 -10.11 -11.46 22.19
C GLY A 186 -11.29 -11.47 21.22
N ASP A 187 -12.44 -11.01 21.68
CA ASP A 187 -13.65 -10.80 20.89
C ASP A 187 -13.66 -9.47 20.09
N LYS A 188 -12.76 -8.52 20.37
CA LYS A 188 -12.87 -7.12 19.93
C LYS A 188 -11.87 -6.74 18.83
N GLN A 189 -12.16 -5.66 18.09
CA GLN A 189 -11.23 -5.00 17.16
C GLN A 189 -11.57 -3.51 17.08
N TYR A 190 -10.54 -2.65 17.17
CA TYR A 190 -10.70 -1.21 17.40
C TYR A 190 -10.35 -0.32 16.19
N PHE A 191 -9.79 -0.94 15.16
CA PHE A 191 -9.34 -0.27 13.94
C PHE A 191 -9.59 -1.13 12.71
N VAL A 192 -9.70 -0.50 11.54
CA VAL A 192 -9.74 -1.17 10.22
C VAL A 192 -8.76 -0.52 9.24
N THR A 193 -8.31 -1.30 8.27
CA THR A 193 -7.57 -0.82 7.10
C THR A 193 -7.93 -1.67 5.88
N GLY A 194 -7.64 -1.19 4.68
CA GLY A 194 -8.15 -1.77 3.44
C GLY A 194 -8.32 -0.70 2.37
N ALA A 195 -9.25 -0.88 1.44
CA ALA A 195 -9.41 -0.02 0.26
C ALA A 195 -9.66 1.47 0.59
N ALA A 196 -10.26 1.79 1.74
CA ALA A 196 -10.43 3.16 2.21
C ALA A 196 -9.09 3.90 2.44
N SER A 197 -8.01 3.16 2.66
CA SER A 197 -6.64 3.63 2.88
C SER A 197 -5.74 3.30 1.68
N LEU A 198 -5.44 4.28 0.81
CA LEU A 198 -4.48 4.10 -0.29
C LEU A 198 -3.10 3.64 0.20
N SER A 199 -2.69 4.07 1.40
CA SER A 199 -1.47 3.65 2.10
C SER A 199 -1.35 2.15 2.32
N THR A 200 -2.46 1.40 2.43
CA THR A 200 -2.45 -0.07 2.54
C THR A 200 -1.89 -0.72 1.27
N TYR A 201 -1.94 -0.04 0.12
CA TYR A 201 -1.31 -0.46 -1.13
C TYR A 201 0.00 0.28 -1.39
N ARG A 202 -0.02 1.62 -1.28
CA ARG A 202 1.13 2.52 -1.48
C ARG A 202 2.36 2.15 -0.67
N PHE A 203 2.19 1.73 0.58
CA PHE A 203 3.31 1.42 1.46
C PHE A 203 3.74 -0.05 1.45
N ILE A 204 3.13 -0.88 0.60
CA ILE A 204 3.66 -2.23 0.32
C ILE A 204 5.05 -2.07 -0.29
N PHE A 205 6.01 -2.79 0.25
CA PHE A 205 7.35 -2.93 -0.33
C PHE A 205 7.39 -4.10 -1.31
N VAL A 206 8.06 -3.87 -2.44
CA VAL A 206 8.19 -4.84 -3.54
C VAL A 206 9.60 -4.81 -4.13
N THR A 207 9.97 -5.83 -4.90
CA THR A 207 11.11 -5.75 -5.80
C THR A 207 10.64 -5.25 -7.16
N PHE A 208 11.08 -4.05 -7.55
CA PHE A 208 10.99 -3.60 -8.93
C PHE A 208 12.13 -4.22 -9.73
N PHE A 209 11.87 -4.63 -10.98
CA PHE A 209 12.91 -5.12 -11.89
C PHE A 209 12.80 -4.46 -13.26
N ASN A 210 13.94 -4.10 -13.84
CA ASN A 210 14.03 -3.48 -15.16
C ASN A 210 13.95 -4.58 -16.22
N SER A 211 12.79 -4.70 -16.88
CA SER A 211 12.51 -5.75 -17.84
C SER A 211 13.35 -5.64 -19.12
N ASP A 212 13.94 -4.48 -19.40
CA ASP A 212 14.84 -4.28 -20.55
C ASP A 212 16.29 -4.67 -20.21
N MET A 213 16.75 -4.42 -18.98
CA MET A 213 18.01 -4.99 -18.47
C MET A 213 17.93 -6.52 -18.39
N PHE A 214 16.82 -7.10 -17.93
CA PHE A 214 16.69 -8.57 -17.85
C PHE A 214 16.80 -9.28 -19.20
N LYS A 215 16.45 -8.62 -20.31
CA LYS A 215 16.61 -9.18 -21.67
C LYS A 215 18.08 -9.28 -22.13
N THR A 216 19.03 -8.67 -21.42
CA THR A 216 20.47 -8.75 -21.79
C THR A 216 21.15 -10.03 -21.30
N ILE A 217 20.55 -10.76 -20.36
CA ILE A 217 21.06 -12.01 -19.78
C ILE A 217 19.99 -13.11 -19.98
N PRO A 218 19.88 -13.68 -21.20
CA PRO A 218 18.77 -14.55 -21.60
C PRO A 218 18.72 -15.92 -20.88
N GLU A 219 19.76 -16.28 -20.13
CA GLU A 219 19.77 -17.42 -19.22
C GLU A 219 19.04 -17.16 -17.89
N ILE A 220 18.66 -15.91 -17.59
CA ILE A 220 17.78 -15.59 -16.46
C ILE A 220 16.33 -15.74 -16.92
N PRO A 221 15.52 -16.64 -16.32
CA PRO A 221 14.10 -16.78 -16.62
C PRO A 221 13.31 -15.52 -16.23
N SER A 222 12.08 -15.42 -16.74
CA SER A 222 11.10 -14.43 -16.29
C SER A 222 10.96 -14.47 -14.76
N LEU A 223 11.10 -13.31 -14.09
CA LEU A 223 10.84 -13.24 -12.65
C LEU A 223 9.38 -13.54 -12.31
N TYR A 224 8.43 -13.28 -13.21
CA TYR A 224 7.03 -13.68 -13.02
C TYR A 224 6.90 -15.22 -13.01
N ASP A 225 7.57 -15.92 -13.92
CA ASP A 225 7.54 -17.38 -13.99
C ASP A 225 8.27 -17.99 -12.78
N THR A 226 9.37 -17.36 -12.35
CA THR A 226 10.12 -17.71 -11.13
C THR A 226 9.27 -17.56 -9.87
N VAL A 227 8.49 -16.47 -9.75
CA VAL A 227 7.57 -16.26 -8.63
C VAL A 227 6.46 -17.31 -8.64
N ASN A 228 5.80 -17.50 -9.78
CA ASN A 228 4.74 -18.49 -9.95
C ASN A 228 5.23 -19.94 -9.66
N ALA A 229 6.48 -20.26 -10.01
CA ALA A 229 7.12 -21.54 -9.71
C ALA A 229 7.57 -21.70 -8.24
N HIS A 230 7.33 -20.71 -7.37
CA HIS A 230 7.76 -20.68 -5.97
C HIS A 230 9.29 -20.76 -5.79
N GLN A 231 10.04 -20.19 -6.75
CA GLN A 231 11.51 -20.21 -6.79
C GLN A 231 12.15 -18.85 -6.45
N TRP A 232 11.35 -17.79 -6.27
CA TRP A 232 11.86 -16.45 -5.96
C TRP A 232 12.26 -16.34 -4.48
N THR A 233 13.53 -16.69 -4.22
CA THR A 233 14.14 -16.76 -2.88
C THR A 233 15.29 -15.76 -2.76
N ILE A 234 15.65 -15.41 -1.51
CA ILE A 234 16.75 -14.48 -1.21
C ILE A 234 18.08 -14.95 -1.82
N ASP A 235 18.31 -16.28 -1.86
CA ASP A 235 19.51 -16.87 -2.47
C ASP A 235 19.55 -16.64 -3.98
N TYR A 236 18.39 -16.72 -4.63
CA TYR A 236 18.26 -16.48 -6.07
C TYR A 236 18.30 -14.99 -6.43
N GLN A 237 17.78 -14.12 -5.55
CA GLN A 237 17.97 -12.66 -5.67
C GLN A 237 19.47 -12.30 -5.60
N MET A 238 20.24 -12.92 -4.72
CA MET A 238 21.70 -12.75 -4.64
C MET A 238 22.40 -13.25 -5.91
N GLU A 239 22.07 -14.45 -6.39
CA GLU A 239 22.62 -15.01 -7.64
C GLU A 239 22.37 -14.10 -8.85
N ILE A 240 21.15 -13.55 -8.96
CA ILE A 240 20.78 -12.63 -10.03
C ILE A 240 21.47 -11.28 -9.88
N ALA A 241 21.62 -10.75 -8.66
CA ALA A 241 22.25 -9.46 -8.43
C ALA A 241 23.70 -9.43 -8.94
N SER A 242 24.49 -10.47 -8.66
CA SER A 242 25.89 -10.54 -9.09
C SER A 242 26.04 -10.69 -10.61
N LYS A 243 25.06 -11.26 -11.33
CA LYS A 243 25.08 -11.35 -12.81
C LYS A 243 24.95 -10.00 -13.51
N PHE A 244 24.31 -9.02 -12.86
CA PHE A 244 24.11 -7.68 -13.40
C PHE A 244 25.17 -6.65 -12.95
N TRP A 245 26.08 -7.03 -12.05
CA TRP A 245 27.13 -6.13 -11.60
C TRP A 245 28.08 -5.77 -12.74
N LYS A 246 28.40 -4.48 -12.84
CA LYS A 246 29.51 -4.00 -13.63
C LYS A 246 30.14 -2.78 -12.96
N ASP A 247 31.41 -2.93 -12.59
CA ASP A 247 32.31 -1.83 -12.21
C ASP A 247 32.31 -0.74 -13.30
N MET A 248 32.06 0.50 -12.88
CA MET A 248 32.10 1.69 -13.74
C MET A 248 33.04 2.79 -13.21
N ASP A 249 33.69 2.61 -12.06
CA ASP A 249 34.53 3.64 -11.41
C ASP A 249 35.88 3.14 -10.84
N ASP A 250 36.33 1.94 -11.24
CA ASP A 250 37.57 1.26 -10.82
C ASP A 250 37.62 0.91 -9.31
N ASN A 251 36.45 0.74 -8.68
CA ASN A 251 36.32 0.42 -7.26
C ASN A 251 36.22 -1.11 -7.04
N PRO A 252 37.08 -1.73 -6.20
CA PRO A 252 37.05 -3.17 -5.94
C PRO A 252 35.84 -3.66 -5.09
N LEU A 253 34.85 -2.81 -4.82
CA LEU A 253 33.61 -3.11 -4.12
C LEU A 253 32.46 -2.36 -4.81
N THR A 254 31.27 -2.97 -4.90
CA THR A 254 30.11 -2.36 -5.57
C THR A 254 29.79 -0.95 -5.05
N SER A 255 29.70 0.01 -5.97
CA SER A 255 29.57 1.44 -5.67
C SER A 255 28.19 2.02 -6.03
N GLU A 256 27.98 3.32 -5.81
CA GLU A 256 26.82 4.06 -6.35
C GLU A 256 27.00 4.44 -7.84
N GLY A 257 28.23 4.46 -8.36
CA GLY A 257 28.58 4.74 -9.77
C GLY A 257 28.37 3.55 -10.71
N ASP A 258 28.43 2.33 -10.17
CA ASP A 258 28.29 1.07 -10.90
C ASP A 258 26.95 0.86 -11.60
N ILE A 259 26.90 -0.12 -12.52
CA ILE A 259 25.64 -0.81 -12.82
C ILE A 259 25.46 -1.90 -11.77
N CYS A 260 24.38 -1.81 -10.99
CA CYS A 260 24.10 -2.71 -9.88
C CYS A 260 23.01 -3.72 -10.25
N GLY A 261 23.07 -4.91 -9.66
CA GLY A 261 22.02 -5.91 -9.77
C GLY A 261 20.85 -5.65 -8.82
N LEU A 262 21.14 -5.18 -7.61
CA LEU A 262 20.13 -4.72 -6.64
C LEU A 262 20.55 -3.38 -6.01
N VAL A 263 19.59 -2.46 -5.89
CA VAL A 263 19.76 -1.22 -5.12
C VAL A 263 18.67 -1.15 -4.04
N SER A 264 19.07 -0.92 -2.79
CA SER A 264 18.21 -0.93 -1.60
C SER A 264 18.91 -0.16 -0.47
N ASN A 265 18.48 -0.30 0.80
CA ASN A 265 19.24 0.18 1.96
C ASN A 265 19.31 -0.84 3.11
N ALA A 266 20.51 -1.04 3.65
CA ALA A 266 20.87 -2.17 4.52
C ALA A 266 20.57 -2.00 6.02
N ASN A 267 20.06 -0.84 6.44
CA ASN A 267 19.95 -0.49 7.86
C ASN A 267 18.64 0.22 8.28
N GLU A 268 17.77 0.61 7.36
CA GLU A 268 16.44 1.18 7.68
C GLU A 268 15.33 0.49 6.85
N ILE A 269 14.40 1.26 6.26
CA ILE A 269 13.06 0.78 5.90
C ILE A 269 12.99 -0.30 4.80
N SER A 270 13.97 -0.44 3.91
CA SER A 270 13.97 -1.54 2.93
C SER A 270 14.46 -2.88 3.50
N VAL A 271 14.91 -2.94 4.76
CA VAL A 271 15.20 -4.22 5.45
C VAL A 271 13.94 -4.80 6.10
N ASP A 272 13.10 -3.94 6.68
CA ASP A 272 11.82 -4.28 7.31
C ASP A 272 10.95 -5.26 6.49
N PRO A 273 10.72 -5.10 5.16
CA PRO A 273 9.88 -6.02 4.41
C PRO A 273 10.33 -7.48 4.40
N TYR A 274 11.64 -7.74 4.52
CA TYR A 274 12.15 -9.10 4.58
C TYR A 274 11.72 -9.81 5.87
N TRP A 275 11.30 -9.08 6.92
CA TRP A 275 10.72 -9.67 8.14
C TRP A 275 9.40 -10.42 7.86
N SER A 276 8.46 -9.77 7.16
CA SER A 276 7.20 -10.42 6.73
C SER A 276 7.45 -11.44 5.63
N ALA A 277 8.26 -11.12 4.62
CA ALA A 277 8.52 -12.01 3.50
C ALA A 277 9.21 -13.32 3.90
N PHE A 278 9.96 -13.32 5.01
CA PHE A 278 10.56 -14.52 5.60
C PHE A 278 9.69 -15.20 6.66
N LYS A 279 8.47 -14.72 6.93
CA LYS A 279 7.54 -15.24 7.97
C LYS A 279 8.23 -15.41 9.34
N LEU A 280 8.58 -14.29 9.98
CA LEU A 280 9.24 -14.23 11.29
C LEU A 280 8.30 -13.73 12.41
N PRO A 281 7.27 -14.49 12.83
CA PRO A 281 6.25 -13.99 13.77
C PRO A 281 6.83 -13.61 15.14
N ILE A 282 6.85 -12.32 15.46
CA ILE A 282 7.18 -11.80 16.80
C ILE A 282 6.08 -12.21 17.78
N LEU A 283 4.83 -12.03 17.38
CA LEU A 283 3.64 -12.42 18.15
C LEU A 283 2.75 -13.38 17.34
N THR A 284 2.25 -14.41 18.02
CA THR A 284 1.08 -15.19 17.62
C THR A 284 -0.06 -14.95 18.63
N LYS A 285 -1.05 -15.83 18.67
CA LYS A 285 -2.15 -15.76 19.64
C LYS A 285 -2.42 -17.10 20.33
N ASP A 286 -3.01 -17.03 21.51
CA ASP A 286 -3.57 -18.17 22.23
C ASP A 286 -4.99 -18.54 21.74
N ALA A 287 -5.58 -19.59 22.32
CA ALA A 287 -6.91 -20.08 21.98
C ALA A 287 -8.05 -19.09 22.33
N ASP A 288 -7.78 -18.11 23.19
CA ASP A 288 -8.70 -17.04 23.56
C ASP A 288 -8.49 -15.78 22.68
N ASN A 289 -7.68 -15.88 21.61
CA ASN A 289 -7.32 -14.80 20.68
C ASN A 289 -6.51 -13.64 21.32
N TYR A 290 -5.71 -13.91 22.36
CA TYR A 290 -4.77 -12.93 22.96
C TYR A 290 -3.33 -13.15 22.54
N LEU A 291 -2.53 -12.08 22.55
CA LEU A 291 -1.17 -12.05 22.01
C LEU A 291 -0.20 -12.93 22.81
N VAL A 292 0.68 -13.66 22.13
CA VAL A 292 1.73 -14.51 22.73
C VAL A 292 3.05 -14.24 22.02
N TYR A 293 4.15 -14.08 22.77
CA TYR A 293 5.48 -13.93 22.18
C TYR A 293 6.00 -15.26 21.62
N SER A 294 6.36 -15.26 20.33
CA SER A 294 6.46 -16.47 19.51
C SER A 294 7.74 -16.59 18.65
N LEU A 295 8.71 -15.69 18.84
CA LEU A 295 9.83 -15.54 17.90
C LEU A 295 10.70 -16.80 17.79
N ASP A 296 10.71 -17.43 16.62
CA ASP A 296 11.65 -18.48 16.26
C ASP A 296 13.07 -17.90 16.13
N ILE A 297 13.90 -18.16 17.14
CA ILE A 297 15.27 -17.66 17.20
C ILE A 297 16.17 -18.28 16.12
N GLU A 298 15.93 -19.52 15.70
CA GLU A 298 16.80 -20.20 14.72
C GLU A 298 16.49 -19.72 13.30
N ARG A 299 15.20 -19.62 12.94
CA ARG A 299 14.77 -18.99 11.68
C ARG A 299 15.18 -17.51 11.61
N THR A 300 15.06 -16.77 12.72
CA THR A 300 15.46 -15.34 12.79
C THR A 300 16.98 -15.18 12.64
N VAL A 301 17.80 -16.09 13.17
CA VAL A 301 19.26 -16.08 12.95
C VAL A 301 19.57 -16.30 11.47
N SER A 302 19.00 -17.34 10.85
CA SER A 302 19.20 -17.63 9.42
C SER A 302 18.77 -16.47 8.52
N ALA A 303 17.65 -15.81 8.83
CA ALA A 303 17.19 -14.61 8.17
C ALA A 303 18.19 -13.45 8.25
N VAL A 304 18.69 -13.12 9.44
CA VAL A 304 19.69 -12.06 9.61
C VAL A 304 20.99 -12.39 8.87
N GLU A 305 21.46 -13.64 8.93
CA GLU A 305 22.68 -14.08 8.24
C GLU A 305 22.54 -13.97 6.71
N LYS A 306 21.38 -14.33 6.14
CA LYS A 306 21.05 -14.12 4.73
C LYS A 306 20.96 -12.63 4.35
N MET A 307 20.38 -11.77 5.19
CA MET A 307 20.35 -10.32 4.93
C MET A 307 21.72 -9.66 5.04
N GLN A 308 22.57 -10.10 5.98
CA GLN A 308 23.96 -9.65 6.06
C GLN A 308 24.78 -10.13 4.84
N GLN A 309 24.53 -11.35 4.36
CA GLN A 309 25.13 -11.86 3.12
C GLN A 309 24.69 -11.04 1.89
N LEU A 310 23.39 -10.74 1.75
CA LEU A 310 22.86 -9.88 0.69
C LEU A 310 23.58 -8.53 0.67
N PHE A 311 23.53 -7.79 1.78
CA PHE A 311 23.95 -6.39 1.78
C PHE A 311 25.45 -6.15 1.86
N TRP A 312 26.25 -7.11 2.34
CA TRP A 312 27.66 -6.87 2.67
C TRP A 312 28.67 -7.80 1.99
N ASN A 313 28.21 -8.91 1.41
CA ASN A 313 29.07 -9.97 0.89
C ASN A 313 28.62 -10.48 -0.51
N THR A 314 27.69 -9.79 -1.18
CA THR A 314 27.16 -10.17 -2.50
C THR A 314 27.48 -9.07 -3.52
N ASP A 315 28.28 -9.41 -4.53
CA ASP A 315 28.64 -8.49 -5.61
C ASP A 315 27.38 -8.00 -6.34
N GLY A 316 27.35 -6.72 -6.73
CA GLY A 316 26.21 -6.12 -7.41
C GLY A 316 25.08 -5.63 -6.52
N VAL A 317 25.19 -5.78 -5.19
CA VAL A 317 24.24 -5.19 -4.23
C VAL A 317 24.77 -3.85 -3.73
N CYS A 318 24.02 -2.78 -3.98
CA CYS A 318 24.33 -1.43 -3.54
C CYS A 318 23.36 -0.99 -2.44
N SER A 319 23.90 -0.56 -1.30
CA SER A 319 23.12 -0.03 -0.16
C SER A 319 23.24 1.49 -0.08
N ILE A 320 22.20 2.21 -0.50
CA ILE A 320 22.10 3.66 -0.30
C ILE A 320 21.99 3.97 1.20
N PRO A 321 22.75 4.95 1.75
CA PRO A 321 22.60 5.35 3.16
C PRO A 321 21.24 5.99 3.46
N HIS A 322 20.77 5.87 4.71
CA HIS A 322 19.53 6.50 5.16
C HIS A 322 19.56 8.04 5.04
N MET A 323 18.42 8.62 4.64
CA MET A 323 18.21 10.07 4.52
C MET A 323 16.93 10.51 5.25
N THR A 324 16.96 11.70 5.84
CA THR A 324 15.82 12.27 6.60
C THR A 324 14.53 12.25 5.77
N GLY A 325 13.48 11.62 6.30
CA GLY A 325 12.16 11.56 5.63
C GLY A 325 12.06 10.51 4.52
N ASP A 326 12.84 9.42 4.63
CA ASP A 326 12.90 8.29 3.69
C ASP A 326 13.49 8.66 2.32
N GLY A 327 14.30 9.73 2.27
CA GLY A 327 14.85 10.29 1.02
C GLY A 327 15.73 9.32 0.23
N GLU A 328 16.22 8.25 0.86
CA GLU A 328 16.91 7.16 0.15
C GLU A 328 16.01 6.49 -0.90
N GLN A 329 14.69 6.42 -0.70
CA GLN A 329 13.77 5.85 -1.69
C GLN A 329 13.78 6.65 -3.00
N GLU A 330 13.84 7.98 -2.94
CA GLU A 330 13.92 8.85 -4.12
C GLU A 330 15.26 8.64 -4.86
N VAL A 331 16.37 8.39 -4.14
CA VAL A 331 17.69 8.06 -4.72
C VAL A 331 17.73 6.67 -5.36
N ILE A 332 17.17 5.66 -4.69
CA ILE A 332 17.05 4.29 -5.19
C ILE A 332 16.19 4.29 -6.47
N ALA A 333 15.04 4.96 -6.45
CA ALA A 333 14.15 5.12 -7.61
C ALA A 333 14.82 5.85 -8.77
N LYS A 334 15.60 6.90 -8.49
CA LYS A 334 16.42 7.59 -9.49
C LYS A 334 17.41 6.63 -10.17
N LYS A 335 18.24 5.93 -9.40
CA LYS A 335 19.28 5.02 -9.93
C LYS A 335 18.70 3.89 -10.81
N PHE A 336 17.52 3.40 -10.45
CA PHE A 336 16.73 2.45 -11.25
C PHE A 336 16.15 3.08 -12.53
N SER A 337 15.56 4.28 -12.44
CA SER A 337 15.02 4.99 -13.61
C SER A 337 16.09 5.41 -14.64
N GLU A 338 17.34 5.55 -14.20
CA GLU A 338 18.50 5.84 -15.06
C GLU A 338 19.14 4.57 -15.66
N ASN A 339 18.51 3.40 -15.52
CA ASN A 339 18.98 2.12 -16.06
C ASN A 339 20.38 1.72 -15.54
N THR A 340 20.69 2.04 -14.28
CA THR A 340 21.92 1.58 -13.58
C THR A 340 21.62 0.66 -12.38
N ALA A 341 20.39 0.15 -12.29
CA ALA A 341 19.99 -0.91 -11.37
C ALA A 341 19.06 -1.90 -12.07
N ALA A 342 19.41 -3.19 -12.10
CA ALA A 342 18.56 -4.23 -12.67
C ALA A 342 17.33 -4.49 -11.79
N MET A 343 17.48 -4.41 -10.46
CA MET A 343 16.41 -4.50 -9.48
C MET A 343 16.54 -3.41 -8.41
N CYS A 344 15.44 -3.03 -7.77
CA CYS A 344 15.48 -2.27 -6.52
C CYS A 344 14.36 -2.64 -5.54
N THR A 345 14.61 -2.46 -4.24
CA THR A 345 13.60 -2.58 -3.19
C THR A 345 13.00 -1.22 -2.88
N LEU A 346 11.70 -1.04 -3.16
CA LEU A 346 10.97 0.23 -2.97
C LEU A 346 9.52 -0.03 -2.53
N ARG A 347 8.89 1.01 -1.96
CA ARG A 347 7.43 1.07 -1.78
C ARG A 347 6.71 1.29 -3.12
N ILE A 348 5.48 0.78 -3.30
CA ILE A 348 4.72 1.00 -4.54
C ILE A 348 4.38 2.50 -4.76
N ILE A 349 4.29 3.32 -3.70
CA ILE A 349 4.09 4.79 -3.79
C ILE A 349 5.16 5.49 -4.64
N GLU A 350 6.38 4.95 -4.75
CA GLU A 350 7.44 5.58 -5.56
C GLU A 350 7.10 5.57 -7.06
N THR A 351 6.10 4.78 -7.49
CA THR A 351 5.49 4.83 -8.85
C THR A 351 4.71 6.12 -9.14
N GLU A 352 4.34 6.89 -8.11
CA GLU A 352 3.75 8.23 -8.22
C GLU A 352 4.84 9.33 -8.27
N GLY A 353 6.09 8.99 -7.91
CA GLY A 353 7.26 9.85 -7.93
C GLY A 353 7.80 10.14 -9.35
N GLU A 354 8.56 11.23 -9.50
CA GLU A 354 8.99 11.71 -10.82
C GLU A 354 9.87 10.71 -11.58
N TYR A 355 10.73 9.97 -10.87
CA TYR A 355 11.67 9.00 -11.47
C TYR A 355 10.95 7.81 -12.10
N LEU A 356 10.13 7.06 -11.34
CA LEU A 356 9.43 5.91 -11.90
C LEU A 356 8.32 6.31 -12.89
N ARG A 357 7.73 7.51 -12.76
CA ARG A 357 6.84 8.06 -13.81
C ARG A 357 7.60 8.42 -15.08
N GLY A 358 8.76 9.06 -14.96
CA GLY A 358 9.60 9.53 -16.07
C GLY A 358 10.39 8.44 -16.81
N MET A 359 10.66 7.31 -16.16
CA MET A 359 11.34 6.13 -16.74
C MET A 359 10.67 5.69 -18.05
N LYS A 360 11.47 5.49 -19.11
CA LYS A 360 10.97 5.16 -20.47
C LYS A 360 10.96 3.66 -20.70
N GLU A 361 11.94 3.00 -20.08
CA GLU A 361 12.23 1.59 -20.05
C GLU A 361 11.10 0.84 -19.32
N VAL A 362 10.85 -0.40 -19.71
CA VAL A 362 9.79 -1.21 -19.13
C VAL A 362 10.28 -1.84 -17.83
N TYR A 363 9.56 -1.60 -16.73
CA TYR A 363 9.75 -2.34 -15.49
C TYR A 363 8.61 -3.34 -15.21
N GLY A 364 8.87 -4.21 -14.25
CA GLY A 364 7.88 -5.05 -13.57
C GLY A 364 8.03 -4.96 -12.06
N ILE A 365 7.03 -5.50 -11.36
CA ILE A 365 6.95 -5.60 -9.90
C ILE A 365 6.82 -7.09 -9.55
N VAL A 366 7.59 -7.56 -8.56
CA VAL A 366 7.43 -8.89 -7.94
C VAL A 366 7.47 -8.77 -6.41
N PRO A 367 6.91 -9.75 -5.66
CA PRO A 367 7.05 -9.81 -4.21
C PRO A 367 8.50 -9.71 -3.73
N ILE A 368 8.67 -9.35 -2.47
CA ILE A 368 9.94 -9.52 -1.75
C ILE A 368 10.20 -11.03 -1.63
N PRO A 369 11.43 -11.52 -1.90
CA PRO A 369 11.68 -12.95 -2.01
C PRO A 369 11.52 -13.71 -0.68
N MET A 370 11.23 -15.01 -0.79
CA MET A 370 11.12 -15.92 0.35
C MET A 370 12.48 -16.24 0.98
N LEU A 371 12.49 -16.68 2.24
CA LEU A 371 13.72 -17.04 2.95
C LEU A 371 14.45 -18.22 2.30
N ASN A 372 13.69 -19.18 1.78
CA ASN A 372 14.12 -20.42 1.12
C ASN A 372 12.94 -21.01 0.34
N ALA A 373 13.20 -22.05 -0.46
CA ALA A 373 12.19 -22.76 -1.26
C ALA A 373 11.31 -23.73 -0.42
N ASP A 374 11.63 -23.93 0.86
CA ASP A 374 10.78 -24.69 1.80
C ASP A 374 9.63 -23.83 2.38
N GLN A 375 9.59 -22.54 2.03
CA GLN A 375 8.51 -21.64 2.42
C GLN A 375 7.28 -21.86 1.52
N ASP A 376 6.11 -21.87 2.16
CA ASP A 376 4.82 -22.26 1.59
C ASP A 376 4.16 -21.22 0.68
N ASP A 377 4.44 -19.92 0.89
CA ASP A 377 3.84 -18.81 0.14
C ASP A 377 4.65 -17.50 0.36
N TYR A 378 4.47 -16.54 -0.53
CA TYR A 378 4.99 -15.18 -0.40
C TYR A 378 4.19 -14.38 0.64
N CYS A 379 4.85 -13.42 1.29
CA CYS A 379 4.21 -12.49 2.21
C CYS A 379 4.69 -11.06 1.96
N SER A 380 3.74 -10.14 1.82
CA SER A 380 4.01 -8.72 1.70
C SER A 380 4.09 -8.02 3.04
N TYR A 381 4.84 -6.92 3.08
CA TYR A 381 4.89 -5.96 4.17
C TYR A 381 4.44 -4.60 3.66
N ALA A 382 3.42 -4.02 4.30
CA ALA A 382 3.15 -2.59 4.20
C ALA A 382 3.76 -1.86 5.41
N HIS A 383 4.43 -0.74 5.15
CA HIS A 383 5.11 0.03 6.20
C HIS A 383 4.15 0.49 7.31
N ASP A 384 4.64 0.52 8.56
CA ASP A 384 3.83 0.72 9.78
C ASP A 384 3.09 2.08 9.86
N GLN A 385 3.45 3.01 8.98
CA GLN A 385 2.78 4.27 8.74
C GLN A 385 1.46 4.16 7.96
N MET A 386 1.04 2.97 7.51
CA MET A 386 -0.24 2.77 6.81
C MET A 386 -1.42 3.29 7.64
N THR A 387 -2.48 3.74 6.97
CA THR A 387 -3.63 4.37 7.62
C THR A 387 -4.61 3.34 8.17
N ALA A 388 -4.90 3.45 9.46
CA ALA A 388 -6.05 2.83 10.10
C ALA A 388 -7.16 3.86 10.35
N TRP A 389 -8.39 3.38 10.25
CA TRP A 389 -9.61 4.09 10.61
C TRP A 389 -10.11 3.54 11.95
N GLY A 390 -10.52 4.41 12.87
CA GLY A 390 -11.15 4.04 14.14
C GLY A 390 -12.26 5.01 14.52
N ILE A 391 -13.22 4.54 15.32
CA ILE A 391 -14.34 5.34 15.85
C ILE A 391 -14.07 5.69 17.32
N ALA A 392 -14.47 6.88 17.73
CA ALA A 392 -14.30 7.36 19.10
C ALA A 392 -15.19 6.61 20.12
N ASN A 393 -14.66 6.30 21.29
CA ASN A 393 -15.43 5.61 22.35
C ASN A 393 -16.31 6.55 23.20
N ASP A 394 -16.27 7.86 22.94
CA ASP A 394 -17.18 8.87 23.49
C ASP A 394 -18.35 9.20 22.53
N THR A 395 -18.27 8.82 21.24
CA THR A 395 -19.41 8.87 20.31
C THR A 395 -20.61 8.05 20.83
N PRO A 396 -21.86 8.56 20.77
CA PRO A 396 -23.07 7.82 21.14
C PRO A 396 -23.29 6.52 20.33
N GLU A 397 -23.89 5.49 20.95
CA GLU A 397 -24.07 4.15 20.37
C GLU A 397 -24.86 4.15 19.04
N ASP A 398 -25.97 4.89 18.97
CA ASP A 398 -26.77 5.09 17.77
C ASP A 398 -26.00 5.80 16.65
N ARG A 399 -25.08 6.70 17.02
CA ARG A 399 -24.16 7.36 16.09
C ARG A 399 -23.06 6.41 15.61
N ARG A 400 -22.55 5.49 16.44
CA ARG A 400 -21.56 4.47 16.01
C ARG A 400 -22.11 3.59 14.88
N GLU A 401 -23.38 3.25 14.89
CA GLU A 401 -24.02 2.49 13.80
C GLU A 401 -24.03 3.25 12.46
N MET A 402 -24.28 4.56 12.48
CA MET A 402 -24.11 5.41 11.30
C MET A 402 -22.67 5.41 10.79
N LEU A 403 -21.70 5.49 11.70
CA LEU A 403 -20.28 5.48 11.35
C LEU A 403 -19.82 4.11 10.84
N GLY A 404 -20.38 3.01 11.34
CA GLY A 404 -20.16 1.66 10.81
C GLY A 404 -20.61 1.53 9.36
N ALA A 405 -21.83 1.98 9.04
CA ALA A 405 -22.33 2.04 7.67
C ALA A 405 -21.48 2.98 6.78
N PHE A 406 -20.99 4.09 7.32
CA PHE A 406 -20.09 5.00 6.61
C PHE A 406 -18.73 4.35 6.29
N LEU A 407 -18.08 3.69 7.24
CA LEU A 407 -16.80 2.99 7.03
C LEU A 407 -16.94 1.88 5.97
N GLU A 408 -18.00 1.08 6.05
CA GLU A 408 -18.32 0.03 5.08
C GLU A 408 -18.55 0.60 3.66
N ALA A 409 -19.35 1.67 3.53
CA ALA A 409 -19.59 2.34 2.26
C ALA A 409 -18.30 2.96 1.69
N MET A 410 -17.48 3.59 2.54
CA MET A 410 -16.20 4.17 2.15
C MET A 410 -15.25 3.10 1.61
N ALA A 411 -15.12 1.94 2.27
CA ALA A 411 -14.25 0.85 1.80
C ALA A 411 -14.77 0.19 0.51
N SER A 412 -16.06 -0.13 0.45
CA SER A 412 -16.72 -0.73 -0.73
C SER A 412 -16.63 0.16 -1.98
N GLU A 413 -16.92 1.47 -1.84
CA GLU A 413 -16.75 2.42 -2.95
C GLU A 413 -15.27 2.72 -3.25
N SER A 414 -14.36 2.70 -2.26
CA SER A 414 -12.92 2.77 -2.55
C SER A 414 -12.46 1.58 -3.38
N TYR A 415 -12.90 0.37 -3.06
CA TYR A 415 -12.51 -0.84 -3.79
C TYR A 415 -13.03 -0.80 -5.22
N ARG A 416 -14.28 -0.39 -5.43
CA ARG A 416 -14.90 -0.25 -6.75
C ARG A 416 -14.32 0.87 -7.61
N ASN A 417 -13.84 1.96 -7.01
CA ASN A 417 -13.46 3.18 -7.76
C ASN A 417 -11.97 3.57 -7.64
N VAL A 418 -11.38 3.47 -6.45
CA VAL A 418 -10.06 4.01 -6.08
C VAL A 418 -8.95 2.96 -6.26
N THR A 419 -9.14 1.71 -5.82
CA THR A 419 -8.12 0.65 -5.98
C THR A 419 -7.74 0.39 -7.46
N PRO A 420 -8.68 0.31 -8.43
CA PRO A 420 -8.32 0.14 -9.84
C PRO A 420 -7.64 1.38 -10.44
N ALA A 421 -8.04 2.57 -9.98
CA ALA A 421 -7.40 3.83 -10.36
C ALA A 421 -5.95 3.92 -9.87
N TYR A 422 -5.66 3.34 -8.70
CA TYR A 422 -4.30 3.23 -8.18
C TYR A 422 -3.44 2.23 -8.97
N TYR A 423 -3.95 1.03 -9.28
CA TYR A 423 -3.17 0.01 -9.99
C TYR A 423 -2.85 0.37 -11.46
N GLU A 424 -3.71 1.15 -12.13
CA GLU A 424 -3.42 1.70 -13.46
C GLU A 424 -2.23 2.67 -13.45
N VAL A 425 -2.07 3.46 -12.37
CA VAL A 425 -0.89 4.33 -12.14
C VAL A 425 0.34 3.48 -11.83
N ALA A 426 0.25 2.56 -10.86
CA ALA A 426 1.36 1.74 -10.38
C ALA A 426 1.99 0.86 -11.48
N LEU A 427 1.19 0.42 -12.46
CA LEU A 427 1.65 -0.36 -13.60
C LEU A 427 1.85 0.45 -14.89
N LYS A 428 1.73 1.78 -14.87
CA LYS A 428 1.93 2.66 -16.04
C LYS A 428 1.23 2.17 -17.32
N ASN A 429 -0.05 1.83 -17.24
CA ASN A 429 -0.86 1.23 -18.34
C ASN A 429 -0.52 -0.22 -18.75
N LYS A 430 0.34 -0.98 -18.01
CA LYS A 430 0.42 -2.46 -18.13
C LYS A 430 -0.79 -3.16 -17.51
N TYR A 431 -1.49 -2.52 -16.57
CA TYR A 431 -2.67 -3.07 -15.89
C TYR A 431 -3.80 -3.48 -16.86
N ALA A 432 -3.88 -2.85 -18.04
CA ALA A 432 -4.81 -3.26 -19.10
C ALA A 432 -4.21 -4.19 -20.18
N LYS A 433 -2.93 -4.60 -20.08
CA LYS A 433 -2.16 -5.16 -21.23
C LYS A 433 -1.25 -6.36 -20.93
N ASP A 434 -0.78 -6.55 -19.69
CA ASP A 434 0.21 -7.57 -19.33
C ASP A 434 -0.28 -8.41 -18.13
N PRO A 435 -1.01 -9.52 -18.35
CA PRO A 435 -1.65 -10.33 -17.30
C PRO A 435 -0.73 -10.78 -16.16
N ALA A 436 0.55 -11.05 -16.46
CA ALA A 436 1.52 -11.46 -15.44
C ALA A 436 1.82 -10.32 -14.45
N SER A 437 1.87 -9.06 -14.92
CA SER A 437 2.00 -7.89 -14.03
C SER A 437 0.84 -7.75 -13.05
N TRP A 438 -0.39 -8.17 -13.42
CA TRP A 438 -1.56 -8.07 -12.56
C TRP A 438 -1.50 -9.11 -11.45
N GLN A 439 -1.16 -10.35 -11.81
CA GLN A 439 -0.99 -11.47 -10.87
C GLN A 439 0.06 -11.16 -9.79
N MET A 440 1.11 -10.41 -10.12
CA MET A 440 2.07 -9.97 -9.11
C MET A 440 1.50 -8.92 -8.16
N LEU A 441 0.69 -7.95 -8.62
CA LEU A 441 -0.02 -7.03 -7.73
C LEU A 441 -1.04 -7.75 -6.85
N ASP A 442 -1.72 -8.76 -7.40
CA ASP A 442 -2.65 -9.60 -6.64
C ASP A 442 -1.92 -10.36 -5.53
N ILE A 443 -0.80 -11.04 -5.86
CA ILE A 443 0.06 -11.69 -4.85
C ILE A 443 0.51 -10.66 -3.79
N VAL A 444 1.05 -9.50 -4.18
CA VAL A 444 1.59 -8.56 -3.17
C VAL A 444 0.51 -7.85 -2.36
N THR A 445 -0.75 -7.80 -2.79
CA THR A 445 -1.81 -7.07 -2.07
C THR A 445 -2.80 -7.99 -1.34
N GLU A 446 -3.09 -9.17 -1.88
CA GLU A 446 -3.91 -10.20 -1.22
C GLU A 446 -3.10 -11.00 -0.17
N LYS A 447 -1.77 -11.09 -0.31
CA LYS A 447 -0.85 -11.69 0.69
C LYS A 447 -0.20 -10.66 1.61
N LEU A 448 -0.87 -9.54 1.90
CA LEU A 448 -0.42 -8.56 2.89
C LEU A 448 -0.39 -9.17 4.29
N TYR A 449 0.80 -9.54 4.75
CA TYR A 449 1.04 -10.15 6.06
C TYR A 449 1.44 -9.09 7.08
N ILE A 450 0.72 -9.06 8.19
CA ILE A 450 0.90 -8.09 9.26
C ILE A 450 1.14 -8.84 10.56
N ASP A 451 2.37 -8.79 11.05
CA ASP A 451 2.75 -9.34 12.36
C ASP A 451 2.16 -8.45 13.48
N PRO A 452 1.40 -8.98 14.45
CA PRO A 452 0.91 -8.17 15.57
C PRO A 452 2.04 -7.51 16.38
N GLY A 453 3.25 -8.07 16.38
CA GLY A 453 4.43 -7.46 17.00
C GLY A 453 5.05 -6.31 16.19
N VAL A 454 4.72 -6.19 14.90
CA VAL A 454 4.96 -4.96 14.13
C VAL A 454 3.90 -3.91 14.51
N LEU A 455 2.62 -4.29 14.60
CA LEU A 455 1.54 -3.38 15.01
C LEU A 455 1.80 -2.76 16.40
N TYR A 456 2.07 -3.59 17.39
CA TYR A 456 2.31 -3.20 18.78
C TYR A 456 3.81 -2.98 19.09
N THR A 457 4.62 -2.68 18.07
CA THR A 457 6.09 -2.57 18.16
C THR A 457 6.57 -1.60 19.25
N LYS A 458 5.80 -0.56 19.60
CA LYS A 458 6.14 0.39 20.67
C LYS A 458 5.83 -0.12 22.08
N GLN A 459 4.86 -1.03 22.23
CA GLN A 459 4.53 -1.70 23.49
C GLN A 459 5.57 -2.79 23.78
N ILE A 460 6.00 -3.52 22.74
CA ILE A 460 6.77 -4.78 22.88
C ILE A 460 8.28 -4.63 22.64
N ASN A 461 8.89 -3.54 23.12
CA ASN A 461 10.35 -3.27 23.05
C ASN A 461 10.94 -3.16 21.62
N SER A 462 10.09 -2.96 20.61
CA SER A 462 10.48 -2.78 19.20
C SER A 462 11.41 -3.86 18.65
N VAL A 463 11.05 -5.13 18.88
CA VAL A 463 11.78 -6.32 18.38
C VAL A 463 12.04 -6.24 16.87
N HIS A 464 11.03 -5.84 16.08
CA HIS A 464 11.15 -5.63 14.63
C HIS A 464 12.34 -4.71 14.28
N GLN A 465 12.45 -3.56 14.95
CA GLN A 465 13.51 -2.57 14.69
C GLN A 465 14.92 -3.07 15.09
N GLN A 466 15.03 -4.16 15.86
CA GLN A 466 16.32 -4.79 16.11
C GLN A 466 16.84 -5.58 14.91
N PHE A 467 15.97 -6.07 14.01
CA PHE A 467 16.38 -6.79 12.80
C PHE A 467 17.26 -5.92 11.89
N ARG A 468 16.73 -4.78 11.41
CA ARG A 468 17.48 -3.84 10.56
C ARG A 468 18.73 -3.28 11.24
N LYS A 469 18.71 -3.13 12.57
CA LYS A 469 19.88 -2.76 13.36
C LYS A 469 20.98 -3.84 13.33
N ILE A 470 20.63 -5.11 13.51
CA ILE A 470 21.60 -6.23 13.48
C ILE A 470 22.14 -6.42 12.05
N VAL A 471 21.28 -6.33 11.03
CA VAL A 471 21.72 -6.37 9.62
C VAL A 471 22.67 -5.20 9.32
N GLY A 472 22.30 -3.99 9.75
CA GLY A 472 23.07 -2.76 9.52
C GLY A 472 24.41 -2.68 10.25
N ASP A 473 24.49 -3.13 11.51
CA ASP A 473 25.72 -3.01 12.32
C ASP A 473 26.78 -4.10 12.05
N LYS A 474 26.42 -5.12 11.26
CA LYS A 474 27.31 -6.24 10.85
C LYS A 474 27.90 -7.05 12.00
N LEU A 475 27.38 -6.91 13.24
CA LEU A 475 27.90 -7.60 14.40
C LEU A 475 27.23 -8.97 14.58
N GLY A 476 28.05 -9.98 14.88
CA GLY A 476 27.58 -11.32 15.22
C GLY A 476 26.84 -11.42 16.56
N GLY A 477 26.57 -12.66 16.99
CA GLY A 477 25.86 -12.93 18.25
C GLY A 477 24.34 -12.73 18.17
N VAL A 478 23.77 -12.77 16.96
CA VAL A 478 22.35 -12.58 16.65
C VAL A 478 21.42 -13.32 17.62
N SER A 479 21.67 -14.62 17.85
CA SER A 479 20.87 -15.45 18.77
C SER A 479 20.84 -14.87 20.20
N SER A 480 21.98 -14.41 20.71
CA SER A 480 22.09 -13.81 22.06
C SER A 480 21.40 -12.44 22.14
N ARG A 481 21.41 -11.67 21.05
CA ARG A 481 20.74 -10.37 20.96
C ARG A 481 19.21 -10.54 21.06
N PHE A 482 18.62 -11.44 20.28
CA PHE A 482 17.17 -11.71 20.38
C PHE A 482 16.77 -12.44 21.68
N LYS A 483 17.58 -13.40 22.17
CA LYS A 483 17.33 -14.07 23.47
C LYS A 483 17.28 -13.08 24.64
N THR A 484 18.09 -12.02 24.63
CA THR A 484 18.06 -10.96 25.64
C THR A 484 16.75 -10.16 25.64
N LEU A 485 16.11 -9.98 24.49
CA LEU A 485 14.83 -9.25 24.37
C LEU A 485 13.65 -10.07 24.91
N GLY A 486 13.65 -11.39 24.70
CA GLY A 486 12.48 -12.25 24.92
C GLY A 486 11.81 -12.08 26.29
N ALA A 487 12.58 -12.09 27.38
CA ALA A 487 12.02 -11.92 28.73
C ALA A 487 11.38 -10.54 28.98
N ALA A 488 11.91 -9.48 28.37
CA ALA A 488 11.30 -8.15 28.43
C ALA A 488 10.04 -8.08 27.55
N THR A 489 10.08 -8.70 26.36
CA THR A 489 8.98 -8.75 25.40
C THR A 489 7.79 -9.54 25.92
N THR A 490 7.99 -10.73 26.52
CA THR A 490 6.91 -11.49 27.17
C THR A 490 6.20 -10.64 28.22
N LYS A 491 6.95 -9.94 29.09
CA LYS A 491 6.38 -9.06 30.11
C LYS A 491 5.63 -7.85 29.52
N SER A 492 6.08 -7.30 28.39
CA SER A 492 5.32 -6.27 27.66
C SER A 492 3.98 -6.82 27.14
N VAL A 493 3.99 -8.02 26.57
CA VAL A 493 2.79 -8.69 26.04
C VAL A 493 1.79 -9.01 27.15
N GLU A 494 2.25 -9.51 28.30
CA GLU A 494 1.42 -9.71 29.51
C GLU A 494 0.71 -8.42 29.94
N ASN A 495 1.41 -7.27 29.96
CA ASN A 495 0.82 -5.99 30.32
C ASN A 495 -0.18 -5.48 29.28
N LEU A 496 0.11 -5.64 27.98
CA LEU A 496 -0.79 -5.27 26.89
C LEU A 496 -2.08 -6.10 26.94
N ASN A 497 -1.97 -7.43 27.04
CA ASN A 497 -3.13 -8.32 27.19
C ASN A 497 -3.94 -7.99 28.45
N LYS A 498 -3.29 -7.64 29.57
CA LYS A 498 -3.99 -7.22 30.80
C LYS A 498 -4.78 -5.93 30.60
N GLY A 499 -4.24 -4.96 29.86
CA GLY A 499 -4.95 -3.73 29.51
C GLY A 499 -6.17 -4.02 28.63
N LEU A 500 -6.01 -4.82 27.58
CA LEU A 500 -7.08 -5.19 26.67
C LEU A 500 -8.18 -6.03 27.35
N LYS A 501 -7.82 -6.94 28.27
CA LYS A 501 -8.77 -7.69 29.12
C LYS A 501 -9.52 -6.82 30.14
N ALA A 502 -9.14 -5.55 30.31
CA ALA A 502 -9.88 -4.58 31.12
C ALA A 502 -10.85 -3.71 30.28
N LEU A 503 -10.96 -3.97 28.96
CA LEU A 503 -11.94 -3.35 28.05
C LEU A 503 -13.14 -4.27 27.75
N GLN A 504 -13.28 -5.37 28.51
CA GLN A 504 -14.36 -6.35 28.45
C GLN A 504 -15.33 -6.14 29.62
#